data_AF-A0A7C6I0C3-F1
#
_entry.id   AF-A0A7C6I0C3-F1
#
_cell.length_a   1.000
_cell.length_b   1.000
_cell.length_c   1.000
_cell.angle_alpha   90.00
_cell.angle_beta   90.00
_cell.angle_gamma   90.00
#
_symmetry.space_group_name_H-M   'P 1'
#
loop_
_entity.id
_entity.type
_entity.pdbx_description
1 polymer ?
#
loop_
_entity_poly.entity_id
_entity_poly.type
_entity_poly.pdbx_seq_one_letter_code
_entity_poly.pdbx_strand_id
1 'polypeptide(L)' 'KEGVVVIDVGTTRVPSDKTKSGFKLTGDVKFDEVAPKCSYITPVPGGVGPMTIVSLLKNTLLAGKKEIYQ' A
#
# COMPACT_ATOMS: atom_id res chain seq x y z
N LYS A 1 -10.77 -17.23 1.83
CA LYS A 1 -12.13 -16.96 2.35
C LYS A 1 -12.78 -16.00 1.38
N GLU A 2 -14.03 -16.25 0.99
CA GLU A 2 -14.75 -15.41 0.04
C GLU A 2 -15.23 -14.10 0.68
N GLY A 3 -15.30 -13.04 -0.13
CA GLY A 3 -15.85 -11.73 0.24
C GLY A 3 -14.99 -10.92 1.22
N VAL A 4 -13.74 -11.30 1.44
CA VAL A 4 -12.85 -10.61 2.40
C VAL A 4 -12.23 -9.34 1.80
N VAL A 5 -11.87 -8.41 2.69
CA VAL A 5 -11.06 -7.24 2.36
C VAL A 5 -9.59 -7.57 2.59
N VAL A 6 -8.76 -7.33 1.58
CA VAL A 6 -7.31 -7.53 1.67
C VAL A 6 -6.60 -6.20 1.50
N ILE A 7 -5.76 -5.87 2.48
CA ILE A 7 -4.86 -4.73 2.42
C ILE A 7 -3.44 -5.29 2.31
N ASP A 8 -2.87 -5.17 1.12
CA ASP A 8 -1.50 -5.54 0.81
C ASP A 8 -0.56 -4.38 1.17
N VAL A 9 0.15 -4.55 2.28
CA VAL A 9 1.13 -3.59 2.80
C VAL A 9 2.53 -3.88 2.24
N GLY A 10 2.72 -5.07 1.66
CA GLY A 10 3.98 -5.54 1.14
C GLY A 10 4.53 -4.61 0.07
N THR A 11 5.83 -4.33 0.14
CA THR A 11 6.52 -3.58 -0.91
C THR A 11 7.92 -4.14 -1.06
N THR A 12 8.04 -5.15 -1.91
CA THR A 12 9.32 -5.79 -2.24
C THR A 12 9.80 -5.32 -3.60
N ARG A 13 11.08 -4.96 -3.69
CA ARG A 13 11.74 -4.65 -4.97
C ARG A 13 12.19 -5.94 -5.62
N VAL A 14 11.69 -6.19 -6.82
CA VAL A 14 12.06 -7.36 -7.62
C VAL A 14 12.79 -6.86 -8.87
N PRO A 15 13.95 -7.42 -9.23
CA PRO A 15 14.67 -7.02 -10.44
C PRO A 15 13.77 -7.01 -11.68
N SER A 16 13.91 -5.99 -12.52
CA SER A 16 13.16 -5.87 -13.77
C SER A 16 13.95 -5.07 -14.81
N ASP A 17 14.14 -5.70 -15.96
CA ASP A 17 14.68 -5.14 -17.20
C ASP A 17 13.71 -4.18 -17.92
N LYS A 18 12.42 -4.24 -17.58
CA LYS A 18 11.36 -3.45 -18.23
C LYS A 18 11.18 -2.05 -17.63
N THR A 19 11.68 -1.84 -16.41
CA THR A 19 11.54 -0.56 -15.69
C THR A 19 12.82 0.25 -15.75
N LYS A 20 12.74 1.58 -15.92
CA LYS A 20 13.92 2.47 -15.89
C LYS A 20 14.72 2.36 -14.59
N SER A 21 14.06 2.03 -13.48
CA SER A 21 14.66 1.85 -12.15
C SER A 21 15.42 0.53 -11.98
N GLY A 22 15.35 -0.41 -12.94
CA GLY A 22 15.94 -1.74 -12.81
C GLY A 22 15.19 -2.69 -11.87
N PHE A 23 14.04 -2.27 -11.33
CA PHE A 23 13.19 -3.07 -10.45
C PHE A 23 11.72 -2.68 -10.55
N LYS A 24 10.83 -3.65 -10.36
CA LYS A 24 9.40 -3.46 -10.11
C LYS A 24 9.07 -3.64 -8.64
N LEU A 25 7.98 -3.02 -8.20
CA LEU A 25 7.42 -3.25 -6.87
C LEU A 25 6.42 -4.39 -6.93
N THR A 26 6.49 -5.32 -5.98
CA THR A 26 5.57 -6.45 -5.82
C THR A 26 5.11 -6.50 -4.37
N GLY A 27 3.82 -6.77 -4.15
CA GLY A 27 3.23 -6.90 -2.82
C GLY A 27 3.36 -8.32 -2.26
N ASP A 28 2.81 -8.54 -1.07
CA ASP A 28 2.83 -9.86 -0.41
C ASP A 28 1.75 -10.80 -0.98
N VAL A 29 0.78 -10.24 -1.71
CA VAL A 29 -0.38 -10.96 -2.20
C VAL A 29 -0.24 -11.26 -3.69
N LYS A 30 -0.55 -12.51 -4.07
CA LYS A 30 -0.77 -12.87 -5.48
C LYS A 30 -2.09 -12.28 -5.97
N PHE A 31 -2.03 -11.04 -6.47
CA PHE A 31 -3.20 -10.26 -6.83
C PHE A 31 -4.17 -11.01 -7.76
N ASP A 32 -3.66 -11.65 -8.82
CA ASP A 32 -4.50 -12.32 -9.83
C ASP A 32 -5.29 -13.52 -9.28
N GLU A 33 -4.73 -14.25 -8.30
CA GLU A 33 -5.38 -15.42 -7.69
C GLU A 33 -6.35 -15.03 -6.56
N VAL A 34 -6.09 -13.90 -5.90
CA VAL A 34 -6.80 -13.47 -4.69
C VAL A 34 -7.90 -12.46 -5.00
N ALA A 35 -7.70 -11.58 -5.99
CA ALA A 35 -8.67 -10.56 -6.38
C ALA A 35 -10.08 -11.11 -6.67
N PRO A 36 -10.27 -12.26 -7.36
CA PRO A 36 -11.61 -12.80 -7.61
C PRO A 36 -12.36 -13.26 -6.35
N LYS A 37 -11.65 -13.53 -5.25
CA LYS A 37 -12.22 -14.01 -3.97
C LYS A 37 -12.52 -12.88 -2.99
N CYS A 38 -12.02 -11.69 -3.27
CA CYS A 38 -12.09 -10.53 -2.38
C CYS A 38 -13.25 -9.62 -2.72
N SER A 39 -13.82 -8.96 -1.70
CA SER A 39 -14.73 -7.83 -1.91
C SER A 39 -13.96 -6.56 -2.26
N TYR A 40 -12.78 -6.37 -1.65
CA TYR A 40 -11.84 -5.30 -1.95
C TYR A 40 -10.40 -5.79 -1.77
N ILE A 41 -9.49 -5.30 -2.62
CA ILE A 41 -8.06 -5.61 -2.57
C ILE A 41 -7.23 -4.40 -2.98
N THR A 42 -6.14 -4.11 -2.28
CA THR A 42 -5.22 -3.03 -2.65
C THR A 42 -4.13 -3.53 -3.60
N PRO A 43 -3.87 -2.88 -4.74
CA PRO A 43 -2.80 -3.27 -5.65
C PRO A 43 -1.43 -2.82 -5.15
N VAL A 44 -0.37 -3.47 -5.63
CA VAL A 44 1.01 -3.01 -5.48
C VAL A 44 1.66 -2.98 -6.87
N PRO A 45 2.15 -1.83 -7.36
CA PRO A 45 2.15 -0.50 -6.73
C PRO A 45 0.76 0.18 -6.73
N GLY A 46 0.63 1.28 -5.97
CA GLY A 46 -0.56 2.15 -6.00
C GLY A 46 -1.56 1.95 -4.84
N GLY A 47 -1.34 0.97 -3.96
CA GLY A 47 -2.15 0.72 -2.78
C GLY A 47 -1.76 1.58 -1.58
N VAL A 48 -1.14 0.96 -0.57
CA VAL A 48 -0.93 1.61 0.74
C VAL A 48 0.12 2.72 0.76
N GLY A 49 1.08 2.70 -0.18
CA GLY A 49 2.22 3.62 -0.17
C GLY A 49 1.84 5.10 -0.11
N PRO A 50 0.97 5.60 -1.03
CA PRO A 50 0.44 6.96 -0.96
C PRO A 50 -0.30 7.27 0.35
N MET A 51 -1.04 6.31 0.90
CA MET A 51 -1.77 6.49 2.16
C MET A 51 -0.83 6.64 3.36
N THR A 52 0.33 5.98 3.36
CA THR A 52 1.36 6.18 4.39
C THR A 52 1.89 7.62 4.38
N ILE A 53 2.13 8.19 3.19
CA ILE A 53 2.59 9.59 3.06
C ILE A 53 1.51 10.55 3.58
N VAL A 54 0.26 10.37 3.15
CA VAL A 54 -0.87 11.20 3.60
C VAL A 54 -1.06 11.10 5.13
N SER A 55 -0.91 9.89 5.69
CA SER A 55 -1.05 9.67 7.13
C SER A 55 0.06 10.39 7.91
N LEU A 56 1.30 10.38 7.42
CA LEU A 56 2.38 11.16 8.01
C LEU A 56 2.05 12.66 7.99
N LEU A 57 1.63 13.20 6.84
CA LEU A 57 1.28 14.62 6.72
C LEU A 57 0.12 15.02 7.65
N LYS A 58 -0.90 14.16 7.75
CA LYS A 58 -2.01 14.34 8.69
C LYS A 58 -1.51 14.37 10.13
N ASN A 59 -0.66 13.42 10.53
CA ASN A 59 -0.10 13.39 11.88
C ASN A 59 0.73 14.64 12.18
N THR A 60 1.53 15.11 11.20
CA THR A 60 2.30 16.36 11.32
C THR A 60 1.38 17.57 11.51
N LEU A 61 0.27 17.65 10.78
CA LEU A 61 -0.71 18.73 10.95
C LEU A 61 -1.34 18.71 12.35
N LEU A 62 -1.77 17.53 12.82
CA LEU A 62 -2.38 17.38 14.14
C LEU A 62 -1.40 17.72 15.27
N ALA A 63 -0.13 17.34 15.12
CA ALA A 63 0.94 17.72 16.05
C ALA A 63 1.18 19.24 16.04
N GLY A 64 1.24 19.88 14.87
CA GLY A 64 1.41 21.33 14.74
C GLY A 64 0.27 22.13 15.37
N LYS A 65 -0.96 21.61 15.30
CA LYS A 65 -2.13 22.19 15.98
C LYS A 65 -2.20 21.88 17.47
N LYS A 66 -1.30 21.05 18.01
CA LYS A 66 -1.33 20.54 19.39
C LYS A 66 -2.65 19.84 19.75
N GLU A 67 -3.28 19.17 18.78
CA GLU A 67 -4.55 18.45 19.00
C GLU A 67 -4.33 17.11 19.72
N ILE A 68 -3.14 16.52 19.59
CA ILE A 68 -2.81 15.19 20.14
C ILE A 68 -1.99 15.29 21.43
N TYR A 69 -1.09 16.27 21.52
CA TYR A 69 -0.25 16.50 22.68
C TYR A 69 -0.80 17.71 23.44
N GLN A 70 -1.78 17.45 24.31
CA GLN A 70 -2.24 18.41 25.33
C GLN A 70 -1.36 18.34 26.57
#